data_AF-A0A3S0B6Z4-F1
#
_entry.id   AF-A0A3S0B6Z4-F1
#
_cell.length_a   1.000
_cell.length_b   1.000
_cell.length_c   1.000
_cell.angle_alpha   90.00
_cell.angle_beta   90.00
_cell.angle_gamma   90.00
#
_symmetry.space_group_name_H-M   'P 1'
#
loop_
_entity.id
_entity.type
_entity.pdbx_description
1 polymer ?
#
loop_
_entity_poly.entity_id
_entity_poly.type
_entity_poly.pdbx_seq_one_letter_code
_entity_poly.pdbx_strand_id
1 'polypeptide(L)'
;MGYGGGKDSSYTVAFVRAVQLFAARRDGAPFTLRSATNRHAGMPRAVMENIDRTYRALGMYDDPSCELLLLDGGRIRPFRHDLPADPAVTARNRADILMTGHRTAAQARPTFCNACNLSMANSFGLAAAHGRGADLIVTGDSREEQRDYAVWINRLGRQVGHDPRARRRTGFPRVLGALDTVSRAYARTIHGEAAPEGPGVHADVPADLSFFSIFDDTPYDSGSHWELLTEFLGFRFDDLAFSFTESDCANPALMAHLRGLTCEHVYGRSYDDGMDEYVSFALRLMRRKDFPQRLIDRMAERYAGTPARAAVRDAVERFAVEAYGLTPQHLVCLVHAPFTARGQRLSAFLRAEHPELAAAEPALRALLAAPADEPVTGPGLELAAALEEISGLTLPQARRLYADDRPGSGALVNRILEDDPHKELIRTRHSADGPTVHELLSGR
;
A
#
# COMPACT_ATOMS: atom_id res chain seq x y z
N MET A 1 14.07 12.09 -8.61
CA MET A 1 13.02 11.22 -9.19
C MET A 1 12.69 10.09 -8.22
N GLY A 2 11.42 9.67 -8.16
CA GLY A 2 11.02 8.50 -7.37
C GLY A 2 11.28 7.21 -8.17
N TYR A 3 11.81 6.17 -7.52
CA TYR A 3 12.03 4.88 -8.17
C TYR A 3 11.57 3.71 -7.29
N GLY A 4 10.43 3.12 -7.66
CA GLY A 4 9.78 2.03 -6.93
C GLY A 4 10.16 0.62 -7.38
N GLY A 5 10.97 0.47 -8.44
CA GLY A 5 11.39 -0.85 -8.94
C GLY A 5 10.36 -1.57 -9.80
N GLY A 6 9.31 -0.87 -10.24
CA GLY A 6 8.34 -1.34 -11.24
C GLY A 6 8.80 -1.08 -12.67
N LYS A 7 8.09 -1.66 -13.66
CA LYS A 7 8.43 -1.57 -15.09
C LYS A 7 8.59 -0.13 -15.58
N ASP A 8 7.60 0.70 -15.27
CA ASP A 8 7.51 2.08 -15.75
C ASP A 8 8.60 2.93 -15.09
N SER A 9 8.77 2.76 -13.77
CA SER A 9 9.74 3.56 -13.02
C SER A 9 11.18 3.20 -13.43
N SER A 10 11.41 1.96 -13.86
CA SER A 10 12.70 1.51 -14.39
C SER A 10 12.97 2.15 -15.75
N TYR A 11 11.96 2.25 -16.61
CA TYR A 11 12.03 3.00 -17.86
C TYR A 11 12.32 4.48 -17.61
N THR A 12 11.60 5.10 -16.68
CA THR A 12 11.80 6.51 -16.30
C THR A 12 13.22 6.78 -15.82
N VAL A 13 13.82 5.89 -15.02
CA VAL A 13 15.24 6.03 -14.59
C VAL A 13 16.18 5.92 -15.77
N ALA A 14 15.97 4.93 -16.64
CA ALA A 14 16.81 4.74 -17.83
C ALA A 14 16.74 5.96 -18.77
N PHE A 15 15.54 6.51 -19.00
CA PHE A 15 15.34 7.70 -19.81
C PHE A 15 16.08 8.91 -19.24
N VAL A 16 15.86 9.23 -17.95
CA VAL A 16 16.50 10.39 -17.31
C VAL A 16 18.02 10.23 -17.27
N ARG A 17 18.51 9.00 -17.06
CA ARG A 17 19.94 8.70 -17.14
C ARG A 17 20.49 8.96 -18.54
N ALA A 18 19.78 8.56 -19.59
CA ALA A 18 20.18 8.84 -20.97
C ALA A 18 20.25 10.36 -21.24
N VAL A 19 19.26 11.14 -20.76
CA VAL A 19 19.26 12.61 -20.86
C VAL A 19 20.45 13.22 -20.12
N GLN A 20 20.77 12.74 -18.91
CA GLN A 20 21.91 13.20 -18.13
C GLN A 20 23.24 12.98 -18.88
N LEU A 21 23.44 11.78 -19.43
CA LEU A 21 24.64 11.42 -20.19
C LEU A 21 24.73 12.23 -21.49
N PHE A 22 23.60 12.46 -22.16
CA PHE A 22 23.54 13.30 -23.34
C PHE A 22 23.91 14.77 -23.03
N ALA A 23 23.37 15.33 -21.94
CA ALA A 23 23.72 16.68 -21.48
C ALA A 23 25.20 16.79 -21.12
N ALA A 24 25.76 15.79 -20.43
CA ALA A 24 27.19 15.75 -20.13
C ALA A 24 28.05 15.74 -21.41
N ARG A 25 27.64 14.98 -22.43
CA ARG A 25 28.35 14.91 -23.72
C ARG A 25 28.23 16.21 -24.53
N ARG A 26 27.06 16.86 -24.49
CA ARG A 26 26.78 18.08 -25.26
C ARG A 26 27.36 19.34 -24.61
N ASP A 27 27.16 19.48 -23.31
CA ASP A 27 27.36 20.73 -22.56
C ASP A 27 28.54 20.64 -21.56
N GLY A 28 29.17 19.47 -21.43
CA GLY A 28 30.37 19.26 -20.60
C GLY A 28 30.12 19.17 -19.09
N ALA A 29 28.87 19.31 -18.64
CA ALA A 29 28.51 19.21 -17.22
C ALA A 29 27.20 18.41 -17.05
N PRO A 30 27.22 17.25 -16.37
CA PRO A 30 25.99 16.57 -15.98
C PRO A 30 25.27 17.35 -14.88
N PHE A 31 23.95 17.36 -14.90
CA PHE A 31 23.16 17.70 -13.71
C PHE A 31 23.21 16.54 -12.71
N THR A 32 22.92 16.80 -11.42
CA THR A 32 22.85 15.72 -10.41
C THR A 32 21.54 14.95 -10.55
N LEU A 33 21.63 13.65 -10.83
CA LEU A 33 20.50 12.72 -10.90
C LEU A 33 20.31 12.01 -9.57
N ARG A 34 19.31 12.45 -8.80
CA ARG A 34 18.87 11.78 -7.58
C ARG A 34 17.76 10.78 -7.85
N SER A 35 18.02 9.51 -7.57
CA SER A 35 17.01 8.46 -7.52
C SER A 35 16.64 8.15 -6.07
N ALA A 36 15.36 8.14 -5.74
CA ALA A 36 14.85 7.95 -4.39
C ALA A 36 13.85 6.80 -4.33
N THR A 37 14.21 5.72 -3.62
CA THR A 37 13.36 4.56 -3.40
C THR A 37 12.68 4.64 -2.03
N ASN A 38 11.35 4.73 -2.02
CA ASN A 38 10.55 4.62 -0.80
C ASN A 38 10.33 3.14 -0.45
N ARG A 39 11.05 2.63 0.54
CA ARG A 39 10.85 1.27 1.02
C ARG A 39 9.60 1.18 1.88
N HIS A 40 8.75 0.23 1.57
CA HIS A 40 7.64 -0.19 2.43
C HIS A 40 7.69 -1.70 2.64
N ALA A 41 7.07 -2.19 3.73
CA ALA A 41 7.05 -3.62 4.07
C ALA A 41 6.48 -4.49 2.92
N GLY A 42 5.58 -3.92 2.11
CA GLY A 42 5.00 -4.60 0.96
C GLY A 42 5.93 -4.83 -0.23
N MET A 43 7.15 -4.28 -0.25
CA MET A 43 8.12 -4.51 -1.32
C MET A 43 8.87 -5.83 -1.08
N PRO A 44 8.67 -6.87 -1.92
CA PRO A 44 9.45 -8.10 -1.82
C PRO A 44 10.93 -7.85 -2.16
N ARG A 45 11.79 -8.76 -1.71
CA ARG A 45 13.24 -8.74 -2.03
C ARG A 45 13.50 -8.60 -3.53
N ALA A 46 12.72 -9.30 -4.36
CA ALA A 46 12.87 -9.26 -5.81
C ALA A 46 12.74 -7.84 -6.41
N VAL A 47 11.92 -6.97 -5.80
CA VAL A 47 11.78 -5.56 -6.23
C VAL A 47 13.05 -4.77 -5.90
N MET A 48 13.60 -4.93 -4.70
CA MET A 48 14.88 -4.30 -4.33
C MET A 48 16.03 -4.77 -5.23
N GLU A 49 16.02 -6.04 -5.63
CA GLU A 49 16.99 -6.60 -6.57
C GLU A 49 16.79 -6.09 -8.01
N ASN A 50 15.55 -5.81 -8.45
CA ASN A 50 15.29 -5.15 -9.73
C ASN A 50 15.86 -3.72 -9.77
N ILE A 51 15.68 -2.98 -8.68
CA ILE A 51 16.25 -1.63 -8.52
C ILE A 51 17.77 -1.68 -8.62
N ASP A 52 18.39 -2.62 -7.90
CA ASP A 52 19.82 -2.84 -7.90
C ASP A 52 20.38 -3.23 -9.29
N ARG A 53 19.71 -4.16 -10.00
CA ARG A 53 20.08 -4.52 -11.38
C ARG A 53 20.01 -3.31 -12.32
N THR A 54 18.96 -2.51 -12.21
CA THR A 54 18.79 -1.29 -13.01
C THR A 54 19.89 -0.27 -12.74
N TYR A 55 20.22 0.01 -11.48
CA TYR A 55 21.32 0.93 -11.14
C TYR A 55 22.68 0.44 -11.64
N ARG A 56 22.95 -0.87 -11.60
CA ARG A 56 24.18 -1.45 -12.17
C ARG A 56 24.22 -1.31 -13.69
N ALA A 57 23.14 -1.70 -14.39
CA ALA A 57 23.06 -1.61 -15.85
C ALA A 57 23.25 -0.18 -16.36
N LEU A 58 22.78 0.80 -15.59
CA LEU A 58 22.88 2.23 -15.90
C LEU A 58 24.19 2.89 -15.43
N GLY A 59 25.09 2.13 -14.80
CA GLY A 59 26.37 2.64 -14.29
C GLY A 59 26.21 3.78 -13.29
N MET A 60 25.18 3.73 -12.44
CA MET A 60 24.84 4.85 -11.54
C MET A 60 25.58 4.79 -10.20
N TYR A 61 26.06 3.61 -9.78
CA TYR A 61 26.78 3.47 -8.50
C TYR A 61 28.12 4.21 -8.50
N ASP A 62 28.81 4.23 -9.64
CA ASP A 62 30.17 4.75 -9.77
C ASP A 62 30.22 6.16 -10.36
N ASP A 63 29.07 6.75 -10.69
CA ASP A 63 28.99 8.11 -11.24
C ASP A 63 28.72 9.13 -10.12
N PRO A 64 29.63 10.09 -9.85
CA PRO A 64 29.44 11.10 -8.80
C PRO A 64 28.29 12.07 -9.09
N SER A 65 27.78 12.10 -10.32
CA SER A 65 26.60 12.85 -10.72
C SER A 65 25.30 12.12 -10.38
N CYS A 66 25.38 10.89 -9.85
CA CYS A 66 24.23 10.10 -9.43
C CYS A 66 24.17 10.01 -7.90
N GLU A 67 22.98 10.22 -7.35
CA GLU A 67 22.70 10.06 -5.92
C GLU A 67 21.59 9.03 -5.76
N LEU A 68 21.91 7.89 -5.15
CA LEU A 68 20.99 6.76 -4.98
C LEU A 68 20.54 6.68 -3.53
N LEU A 69 19.26 6.95 -3.27
CA LEU A 69 18.72 7.07 -1.92
C LEU A 69 17.68 5.98 -1.62
N LEU A 70 17.75 5.43 -0.42
CA LEU A 70 16.72 4.60 0.19
C LEU A 70 16.07 5.37 1.33
N LEU A 71 14.75 5.52 1.24
CA LEU A 71 13.90 6.13 2.26
C LEU A 71 13.17 5.02 3.00
N ASP A 72 13.37 4.95 4.32
CA ASP A 72 12.75 3.96 5.19
C ASP A 72 12.02 4.70 6.32
N GLY A 73 10.71 4.88 6.15
CA GLY A 73 9.92 5.82 6.94
C GLY A 73 10.42 7.27 6.80
N GLY A 74 11.04 7.80 7.87
CA GLY A 74 11.62 9.15 7.88
C GLY A 74 13.13 9.20 7.63
N ARG A 75 13.80 8.05 7.50
CA ARG A 75 15.26 7.96 7.42
C ARG A 75 15.70 7.90 5.96
N ILE A 76 16.61 8.77 5.57
CA ILE A 76 17.25 8.78 4.25
C ILE A 76 18.66 8.16 4.39
N ARG A 77 18.99 7.19 3.53
CA ARG A 77 20.29 6.50 3.50
C ARG A 77 20.74 6.29 2.05
N PRO A 78 22.03 6.04 1.79
CA PRO A 78 22.47 5.52 0.51
C PRO A 78 21.74 4.22 0.17
N PHE A 79 21.37 4.04 -1.10
CA PHE A 79 20.67 2.85 -1.54
C PHE A 79 21.55 1.60 -1.38
N ARG A 80 20.95 0.59 -0.76
CA ARG A 80 21.49 -0.75 -0.61
C ARG A 80 20.33 -1.74 -0.60
N HIS A 81 20.32 -2.68 -1.54
CA HIS A 81 19.23 -3.64 -1.69
C HIS A 81 19.19 -4.70 -0.57
N ASP A 82 20.33 -4.93 0.09
CA ASP A 82 20.54 -5.98 1.08
C ASP A 82 20.25 -5.53 2.52
N LEU A 83 19.88 -4.27 2.74
CA LEU A 83 19.57 -3.78 4.08
C LEU A 83 18.35 -4.49 4.66
N PRO A 84 18.37 -4.85 5.96
CA PRO A 84 17.16 -5.30 6.65
C PRO A 84 16.13 -4.17 6.71
N ALA A 85 14.85 -4.52 6.76
CA ALA A 85 13.78 -3.55 7.00
C ALA A 85 13.90 -2.98 8.43
N ASP A 86 13.55 -1.71 8.62
CA ASP A 86 13.52 -1.11 9.95
C ASP A 86 12.35 -1.72 10.77
N PRO A 87 12.61 -2.39 11.92
CA PRO A 87 11.55 -3.02 12.71
C PRO A 87 10.44 -2.06 13.14
N ALA A 88 10.76 -0.77 13.35
CA ALA A 88 9.76 0.23 13.71
C ALA A 88 8.81 0.54 12.55
N VAL A 89 9.32 0.52 11.31
CA VAL A 89 8.50 0.70 10.10
C VAL A 89 7.61 -0.51 9.88
N THR A 90 8.15 -1.73 10.02
CA THR A 90 7.36 -2.97 9.95
C THR A 90 6.26 -3.01 11.01
N ALA A 91 6.56 -2.69 12.27
CA ALA A 91 5.58 -2.65 13.35
C ALA A 91 4.47 -1.62 13.09
N ARG A 92 4.83 -0.45 12.55
CA ARG A 92 3.85 0.57 12.14
C ARG A 92 2.96 0.08 11.00
N ASN A 93 3.55 -0.49 9.95
CA ASN A 93 2.78 -1.02 8.81
C ASN A 93 1.82 -2.15 9.25
N ARG A 94 2.27 -3.03 10.14
CA ARG A 94 1.42 -4.06 10.76
C ARG A 94 0.22 -3.43 11.47
N ALA A 95 0.48 -2.45 12.35
CA ALA A 95 -0.58 -1.79 13.10
C ALA A 95 -1.56 -1.07 12.16
N ASP A 96 -1.06 -0.39 11.12
CA ASP A 96 -1.89 0.30 10.13
C ASP A 96 -2.79 -0.68 9.37
N ILE A 97 -2.26 -1.84 8.95
CA ILE A 97 -3.01 -2.90 8.24
C ILE A 97 -4.11 -3.47 9.13
N LEU A 98 -3.80 -3.86 10.37
CA LEU A 98 -4.78 -4.43 11.28
C LEU A 98 -5.87 -3.41 11.62
N MET A 99 -5.48 -2.20 12.03
CA MET A 99 -6.43 -1.15 12.40
C MET A 99 -7.30 -0.69 11.23
N THR A 100 -6.75 -0.64 10.02
CA THR A 100 -7.52 -0.26 8.83
C THR A 100 -8.38 -1.40 8.33
N GLY A 101 -7.83 -2.61 8.22
CA GLY A 101 -8.56 -3.77 7.70
C GLY A 101 -9.75 -4.16 8.58
N HIS A 102 -9.65 -4.09 9.90
CA HIS A 102 -10.82 -4.31 10.76
C HIS A 102 -11.92 -3.25 10.52
N ARG A 103 -11.56 -1.98 10.26
CA ARG A 103 -12.54 -0.92 9.98
C ARG A 103 -13.20 -1.05 8.62
N THR A 104 -12.50 -1.62 7.66
CA THR A 104 -12.98 -1.75 6.28
C THR A 104 -13.45 -3.16 5.94
N ALA A 105 -13.55 -4.05 6.93
CA ALA A 105 -13.86 -5.47 6.73
C ALA A 105 -12.94 -6.12 5.68
N ALA A 106 -11.64 -5.87 5.81
CA ALA A 106 -10.58 -6.34 4.93
C ALA A 106 -10.76 -5.96 3.45
N GLN A 107 -11.44 -4.86 3.14
CA GLN A 107 -11.38 -4.29 1.80
C GLN A 107 -9.91 -4.02 1.44
N ALA A 108 -9.43 -4.70 0.40
CA ALA A 108 -8.01 -4.87 0.16
C ALA A 108 -7.26 -3.53 -0.02
N ARG A 109 -7.82 -2.60 -0.81
CA ARG A 109 -7.15 -1.34 -1.13
C ARG A 109 -7.08 -0.39 0.07
N PRO A 110 -8.15 -0.09 0.83
CA PRO A 110 -8.02 0.67 2.07
C PRO A 110 -7.03 0.03 3.04
N THR A 111 -7.05 -1.30 3.17
CA THR A 111 -6.21 -2.06 4.10
C THR A 111 -4.72 -1.88 3.81
N PHE A 112 -4.30 -1.95 2.55
CA PHE A 112 -2.88 -1.93 2.18
C PHE A 112 -2.38 -0.59 1.61
N CYS A 113 -3.25 0.20 0.97
CA CYS A 113 -2.82 1.36 0.18
C CYS A 113 -2.88 2.69 0.91
N ASN A 114 -3.77 2.87 1.91
CA ASN A 114 -3.97 4.16 2.56
C ASN A 114 -2.69 4.71 3.22
N ALA A 115 -2.14 3.96 4.17
CA ALA A 115 -0.90 4.33 4.85
C ALA A 115 0.28 4.40 3.87
N CYS A 116 0.32 3.51 2.87
CA CYS A 116 1.44 3.44 1.96
C CYS A 116 1.46 4.59 0.93
N ASN A 117 0.30 5.08 0.47
CA ASN A 117 0.20 6.29 -0.36
C ASN A 117 0.64 7.55 0.40
N LEU A 118 0.25 7.67 1.68
CA LEU A 118 0.70 8.77 2.53
C LEU A 118 2.22 8.72 2.78
N SER A 119 2.76 7.50 2.97
CA SER A 119 4.21 7.29 3.08
C SER A 119 4.94 7.65 1.78
N MET A 120 4.38 7.33 0.63
CA MET A 120 4.93 7.71 -0.68
C MET A 120 4.97 9.24 -0.83
N ALA A 121 3.90 9.95 -0.48
CA ALA A 121 3.88 11.41 -0.47
C ALA A 121 4.98 12.01 0.43
N ASN A 122 5.13 11.47 1.64
CA ASN A 122 6.22 11.87 2.53
C ASN A 122 7.60 11.65 1.91
N SER A 123 7.79 10.52 1.20
CA SER A 123 9.05 10.21 0.54
C SER A 123 9.44 11.23 -0.53
N PHE A 124 8.47 11.75 -1.29
CA PHE A 124 8.73 12.84 -2.25
C PHE A 124 9.19 14.10 -1.54
N GLY A 125 8.52 14.47 -0.45
CA GLY A 125 8.91 15.61 0.39
C GLY A 125 10.34 15.49 0.91
N LEU A 126 10.64 14.36 1.55
CA LEU A 126 11.97 14.07 2.10
C LEU A 126 13.05 14.06 1.02
N ALA A 127 12.81 13.41 -0.12
CA ALA A 127 13.76 13.34 -1.21
C ALA A 127 13.98 14.71 -1.89
N ALA A 128 12.92 15.52 -2.01
CA ALA A 128 12.98 16.86 -2.58
C ALA A 128 13.70 17.86 -1.65
N ALA A 129 13.60 17.69 -0.33
CA ALA A 129 14.30 18.53 0.65
C ALA A 129 15.73 18.05 0.95
N HIS A 130 16.14 16.87 0.46
CA HIS A 130 17.43 16.29 0.80
C HIS A 130 18.62 17.11 0.25
N GLY A 131 19.64 17.29 1.09
CA GLY A 131 20.86 18.01 0.73
C GLY A 131 20.59 19.47 0.38
N ARG A 132 20.94 19.87 -0.85
CA ARG A 132 20.65 21.22 -1.40
C ARG A 132 19.21 21.41 -1.85
N GLY A 133 18.38 20.37 -1.75
CA GLY A 133 17.06 20.32 -2.35
C GLY A 133 17.10 19.87 -3.82
N ALA A 134 15.93 19.60 -4.40
CA ALA A 134 15.76 19.29 -5.81
C ALA A 134 15.17 20.48 -6.57
N ASP A 135 15.66 20.74 -7.77
CA ASP A 135 15.11 21.75 -8.69
C ASP A 135 13.94 21.19 -9.53
N LEU A 136 14.01 19.89 -9.84
CA LEU A 136 13.07 19.19 -10.72
C LEU A 136 12.73 17.79 -10.20
N ILE A 137 11.43 17.47 -10.15
CA ILE A 137 10.94 16.10 -10.00
C ILE A 137 10.52 15.57 -11.35
N VAL A 138 11.12 14.43 -11.74
CA VAL A 138 10.70 13.66 -12.91
C VAL A 138 9.78 12.53 -12.48
N THR A 139 8.64 12.39 -13.16
CA THR A 139 7.64 11.33 -12.96
C THR A 139 7.28 10.63 -14.29
N GLY A 140 6.77 9.40 -14.17
CA GLY A 140 6.07 8.67 -15.22
C GLY A 140 4.55 8.86 -15.17
N ASP A 141 3.99 9.73 -14.33
CA ASP A 141 2.55 9.99 -14.37
C ASP A 141 2.21 10.96 -15.53
N SER A 142 1.17 10.67 -16.30
CA SER A 142 0.67 11.56 -17.35
C SER A 142 0.11 12.88 -16.77
N ARG A 143 0.01 13.94 -17.59
CA ARG A 143 -0.65 15.20 -17.18
C ARG A 143 -2.08 15.02 -16.69
N GLU A 144 -2.81 14.06 -17.25
CA GLU A 144 -4.18 13.73 -16.83
C GLU A 144 -4.18 13.12 -15.43
N GLU A 145 -3.33 12.11 -15.18
CA GLU A 145 -3.17 11.50 -13.86
C GLU A 145 -2.70 12.51 -12.81
N GLN A 146 -1.74 13.38 -13.15
CA GLN A 146 -1.28 14.45 -12.24
C GLN A 146 -2.40 15.43 -11.89
N ARG A 147 -3.25 15.80 -12.86
CA ARG A 147 -4.42 16.67 -12.63
C ARG A 147 -5.44 15.98 -11.74
N ASP A 148 -5.74 14.71 -11.99
CA ASP A 148 -6.68 13.93 -11.20
C ASP A 148 -6.21 13.78 -9.75
N TYR A 149 -4.92 13.48 -9.53
CA TYR A 149 -4.33 13.47 -8.19
C TYR A 149 -4.41 14.84 -7.52
N ALA A 150 -4.10 15.92 -8.23
CA ALA A 150 -4.19 17.27 -7.67
C ALA A 150 -5.63 17.66 -7.29
N VAL A 151 -6.63 17.30 -8.10
CA VAL A 151 -8.05 17.52 -7.81
C VAL A 151 -8.47 16.69 -6.59
N TRP A 152 -8.09 15.42 -6.54
CA TRP A 152 -8.38 14.50 -5.44
C TRP A 152 -7.77 14.99 -4.11
N ILE A 153 -6.49 15.38 -4.08
CA ILE A 153 -5.81 15.93 -2.88
C ILE A 153 -6.49 17.21 -2.41
N ASN A 154 -6.88 18.10 -3.33
CA ASN A 154 -7.57 19.33 -2.99
C ASN A 154 -8.98 19.08 -2.43
N ARG A 155 -9.68 18.04 -2.88
CA ARG A 155 -10.99 17.64 -2.31
C ARG A 155 -10.82 17.12 -0.89
N LEU A 156 -9.87 16.19 -0.67
CA LEU A 156 -9.55 15.66 0.65
C LEU A 156 -9.13 16.75 1.64
N GLY A 157 -8.25 17.66 1.22
CA GLY A 157 -7.79 18.77 2.05
C GLY A 157 -8.90 19.73 2.50
N ARG A 158 -9.97 19.92 1.70
CA ARG A 158 -11.12 20.75 2.11
C ARG A 158 -11.99 20.08 3.17
N GLN A 159 -12.02 18.75 3.21
CA GLN A 159 -12.90 17.99 4.09
C GLN A 159 -12.29 17.71 5.47
N VAL A 160 -10.96 17.67 5.58
CA VAL A 160 -10.22 17.43 6.83
C VAL A 160 -9.93 18.74 7.59
N GLY A 161 -10.21 19.89 6.97
CA GLY A 161 -9.81 21.22 7.44
C GLY A 161 -8.46 21.64 6.84
N HIS A 162 -8.26 22.93 6.62
CA HIS A 162 -7.00 23.45 6.09
C HIS A 162 -6.05 23.86 7.22
N ASP A 163 -4.79 23.45 7.12
CA ASP A 163 -3.71 24.07 7.89
C ASP A 163 -3.63 25.58 7.54
N PRO A 164 -3.75 26.49 8.51
CA PRO A 164 -3.55 27.93 8.28
C PRO A 164 -2.20 28.27 7.63
N ARG A 165 -1.16 27.45 7.84
CA ARG A 165 0.17 27.60 7.22
C ARG A 165 0.16 27.27 5.73
N ALA A 166 -0.74 26.39 5.27
CA ALA A 166 -0.89 26.04 3.86
C ALA A 166 -1.45 27.19 3.00
N ARG A 167 -2.13 28.19 3.61
CA ARG A 167 -2.62 29.39 2.88
C ARG A 167 -1.52 30.28 2.32
N ARG A 168 -0.30 30.19 2.84
CA ARG A 168 0.85 30.98 2.37
C ARG A 168 1.71 30.27 1.32
N ARG A 169 1.47 28.98 1.08
CA ARG A 169 2.24 28.16 0.13
C ARG A 169 1.52 28.07 -1.22
N THR A 170 2.28 28.05 -2.30
CA THR A 170 1.82 27.82 -3.68
C THR A 170 2.44 26.52 -4.21
N GLY A 171 1.88 25.96 -5.30
CA GLY A 171 2.46 24.78 -5.95
C GLY A 171 2.53 23.52 -5.09
N PHE A 172 3.59 22.74 -5.24
CA PHE A 172 3.78 21.45 -4.59
C PHE A 172 3.93 21.48 -3.06
N PRO A 173 4.63 22.45 -2.43
CA PRO A 173 4.64 22.59 -0.97
C PRO A 173 3.24 22.68 -0.34
N ARG A 174 2.27 23.27 -1.05
CA ARG A 174 0.87 23.35 -0.61
C ARG A 174 0.20 21.97 -0.66
N VAL A 175 0.45 21.19 -1.72
CA VAL A 175 -0.07 19.83 -1.89
C VAL A 175 0.45 18.91 -0.78
N LEU A 176 1.76 18.95 -0.51
CA LEU A 176 2.37 18.18 0.58
C LEU A 176 1.84 18.59 1.96
N GLY A 177 1.62 19.88 2.21
CA GLY A 177 1.01 20.34 3.46
C GLY A 177 -0.45 19.88 3.64
N ALA A 178 -1.23 19.82 2.56
CA ALA A 178 -2.57 19.24 2.60
C ALA A 178 -2.52 17.74 2.90
N LEU A 179 -1.60 17.00 2.27
CA LEU A 179 -1.37 15.58 2.55
C LEU A 179 -0.86 15.33 3.97
N ASP A 180 -0.06 16.23 4.55
CA ASP A 180 0.34 16.15 5.97
C ASP A 180 -0.88 16.22 6.89
N THR A 181 -1.78 17.17 6.60
CA THR A 181 -3.03 17.32 7.36
C THR A 181 -3.90 16.06 7.27
N VAL A 182 -4.04 15.49 6.06
CA VAL A 182 -4.75 14.22 5.84
C VAL A 182 -4.06 13.07 6.57
N SER A 183 -2.74 12.97 6.49
CA SER A 183 -1.94 11.92 7.15
C SER A 183 -2.13 11.93 8.66
N ARG A 184 -2.04 13.11 9.28
CA ARG A 184 -2.26 13.29 10.73
C ARG A 184 -3.70 13.00 11.14
N ALA A 185 -4.69 13.36 10.32
CA ALA A 185 -6.09 13.03 10.59
C ALA A 185 -6.37 11.52 10.44
N TYR A 186 -5.78 10.90 9.42
CA TYR A 186 -5.83 9.45 9.23
C TYR A 186 -5.23 8.72 10.44
N ALA A 187 -4.01 9.07 10.84
CA ALA A 187 -3.33 8.50 12.01
C ALA A 187 -4.16 8.65 13.30
N ARG A 188 -4.72 9.85 13.56
CA ARG A 188 -5.61 10.07 14.71
C ARG A 188 -6.89 9.25 14.65
N THR A 189 -7.45 9.04 13.45
CA THR A 189 -8.64 8.21 13.26
C THR A 189 -8.33 6.76 13.63
N ILE A 190 -7.23 6.20 13.10
CA ILE A 190 -6.92 4.79 13.30
C ILE A 190 -6.33 4.49 14.69
N HIS A 191 -5.42 5.32 15.20
CA HIS A 191 -4.64 5.05 16.42
C HIS A 191 -5.07 5.88 17.63
N GLY A 192 -5.64 7.07 17.43
CA GLY A 192 -6.13 7.94 18.50
C GLY A 192 -5.33 9.21 18.72
N GLU A 193 -5.81 10.04 19.65
CA GLU A 193 -5.17 11.31 19.99
C GLU A 193 -3.86 11.11 20.76
N ALA A 194 -3.75 10.03 21.53
CA ALA A 194 -2.54 9.65 22.25
C ALA A 194 -1.54 8.85 21.39
N ALA A 195 -1.83 8.65 20.09
CA ALA A 195 -0.89 7.97 19.21
C ALA A 195 0.40 8.81 19.09
N PRO A 196 1.58 8.17 19.06
CA PRO A 196 2.82 8.86 18.71
C PRO A 196 2.58 9.65 17.42
N GLU A 197 3.08 10.88 17.31
CA GLU A 197 3.04 11.60 16.03
C GLU A 197 3.74 10.72 14.98
N GLY A 198 2.93 10.01 14.17
CA GLY A 198 3.44 9.28 13.02
C GLY A 198 4.14 10.26 12.09
N PRO A 199 5.06 9.80 11.24
CA PRO A 199 5.72 10.71 10.31
C PRO A 199 4.65 11.32 9.42
N GLY A 200 4.44 12.62 9.61
CA GLY A 200 3.64 13.44 8.73
C GLY A 200 4.22 13.45 7.32
N VAL A 201 3.62 14.23 6.43
CA VAL A 201 4.19 14.46 5.11
C VAL A 201 5.12 15.67 5.19
N HIS A 202 6.39 15.46 4.87
CA HIS A 202 7.38 16.53 4.83
C HIS A 202 7.03 17.52 3.72
N ALA A 203 6.66 18.75 4.07
CA ALA A 203 6.18 19.75 3.12
C ALA A 203 7.12 20.94 2.93
N ASP A 204 8.26 20.94 3.61
CA ASP A 204 9.29 21.98 3.52
C ASP A 204 10.26 21.66 2.38
N VAL A 205 9.79 21.84 1.15
CA VAL A 205 10.55 21.60 -0.08
C VAL A 205 10.94 22.93 -0.76
N PRO A 206 11.91 22.94 -1.69
CA PRO A 206 12.31 24.16 -2.41
C PRO A 206 11.12 24.86 -3.08
N ALA A 207 11.09 26.20 -3.00
CA ALA A 207 9.98 27.01 -3.50
C ALA A 207 9.82 26.94 -5.03
N ASP A 208 10.94 26.84 -5.74
CA ASP A 208 11.00 26.83 -7.21
C ASP A 208 11.00 25.40 -7.79
N LEU A 209 10.62 24.40 -6.98
CA LEU A 209 10.57 23.01 -7.42
C LEU A 209 9.55 22.81 -8.55
N SER A 210 10.05 22.27 -9.66
CA SER A 210 9.27 22.02 -10.88
C SER A 210 9.01 20.53 -11.10
N PHE A 211 8.08 20.22 -12.01
CA PHE A 211 7.70 18.86 -12.39
C PHE A 211 7.86 18.65 -13.88
N PHE A 212 8.36 17.48 -14.26
CA PHE A 212 8.46 17.02 -15.64
C PHE A 212 7.94 15.59 -15.73
N SER A 213 6.99 15.34 -16.64
CA SER A 213 6.58 13.99 -16.99
C SER A 213 7.31 13.55 -18.23
N ILE A 214 7.93 12.37 -18.21
CA ILE A 214 8.54 11.82 -19.42
C ILE A 214 7.50 11.52 -20.50
N PHE A 215 6.25 11.22 -20.12
CA PHE A 215 5.17 10.85 -21.04
C PHE A 215 4.46 12.03 -21.67
N ASP A 216 4.81 13.27 -21.28
CA ASP A 216 4.37 14.46 -22.02
C ASP A 216 5.02 14.52 -23.41
N ASP A 217 6.28 14.07 -23.51
CA ASP A 217 7.13 14.27 -24.68
C ASP A 217 7.61 12.93 -25.30
N THR A 218 7.29 11.79 -24.69
CA THR A 218 7.62 10.47 -25.23
C THR A 218 6.37 9.59 -25.36
N PRO A 219 6.08 9.02 -26.55
CA PRO A 219 5.02 8.03 -26.70
C PRO A 219 5.43 6.75 -25.95
N TYR A 220 4.72 6.46 -24.87
CA TYR A 220 4.88 5.22 -24.13
C TYR A 220 3.97 4.15 -24.72
N ASP A 221 4.56 3.22 -25.44
CA ASP A 221 3.93 1.94 -25.75
C ASP A 221 4.58 0.85 -24.88
N SER A 222 3.74 0.11 -24.14
CA SER A 222 4.15 -0.89 -23.16
C SER A 222 4.95 -2.04 -23.78
N GLY A 223 4.73 -2.32 -25.07
CA GLY A 223 5.47 -3.33 -25.84
C GLY A 223 6.84 -2.85 -26.32
N SER A 224 6.95 -1.58 -26.68
CA SER A 224 8.11 -1.01 -27.39
C SER A 224 9.41 -0.97 -26.59
N HIS A 225 9.36 -1.14 -25.27
CA HIS A 225 10.52 -0.98 -24.37
C HIS A 225 10.95 -2.29 -23.69
N TRP A 226 10.46 -3.43 -24.18
CA TRP A 226 10.66 -4.70 -23.51
C TRP A 226 12.12 -5.18 -23.46
N GLU A 227 12.83 -5.06 -24.58
CA GLU A 227 14.25 -5.44 -24.67
C GLU A 227 15.09 -4.57 -23.73
N LEU A 228 14.82 -3.26 -23.68
CA LEU A 228 15.42 -2.37 -22.70
C LEU A 228 15.15 -2.86 -21.28
N LEU A 229 13.89 -3.15 -20.93
CA LEU A 229 13.51 -3.55 -19.58
C LEU A 229 14.13 -4.89 -19.16
N THR A 230 14.04 -5.91 -20.01
CA THR A 230 14.39 -7.29 -19.63
C THR A 230 15.81 -7.70 -20.00
N GLU A 231 16.33 -7.25 -21.13
CA GLU A 231 17.66 -7.63 -21.61
C GLU A 231 18.73 -6.67 -21.12
N PHE A 232 18.52 -5.35 -21.27
CA PHE A 232 19.49 -4.35 -20.85
C PHE A 232 19.46 -4.06 -19.34
N LEU A 233 18.29 -3.70 -18.80
CA LEU A 233 18.15 -3.40 -17.37
C LEU A 233 18.11 -4.67 -16.49
N GLY A 234 17.89 -5.84 -17.09
CA GLY A 234 17.84 -7.12 -16.37
C GLY A 234 16.64 -7.25 -15.45
N PHE A 235 15.52 -6.56 -15.75
CA PHE A 235 14.30 -6.65 -14.94
C PHE A 235 13.75 -8.07 -14.93
N ARG A 236 13.40 -8.56 -13.75
CA ARG A 236 12.79 -9.88 -13.54
C ARG A 236 11.39 -9.71 -12.97
N PHE A 237 10.43 -10.36 -13.61
CA PHE A 237 9.09 -10.52 -13.07
C PHE A 237 9.12 -11.60 -11.99
N ASP A 238 8.60 -11.27 -10.82
CA ASP A 238 8.61 -12.13 -9.64
C ASP A 238 7.19 -12.55 -9.26
N ASP A 239 7.06 -13.75 -8.70
CA ASP A 239 5.78 -14.34 -8.34
C ASP A 239 5.12 -13.66 -7.13
N LEU A 240 5.71 -12.72 -6.42
CA LEU A 240 5.00 -11.89 -5.44
C LEU A 240 4.80 -10.47 -5.96
N ALA A 241 5.66 -10.02 -6.86
CA ALA A 241 5.67 -8.65 -7.39
C ALA A 241 5.16 -8.50 -8.84
N PHE A 242 4.55 -9.53 -9.43
CA PHE A 242 4.23 -9.64 -10.87
C PHE A 242 3.48 -8.44 -11.47
N SER A 243 2.82 -7.62 -10.63
CA SER A 243 2.12 -6.41 -11.06
C SER A 243 2.49 -5.16 -10.26
N PHE A 244 3.68 -5.06 -9.65
CA PHE A 244 4.15 -3.78 -9.10
C PHE A 244 4.36 -2.78 -10.25
N THR A 245 3.31 -2.03 -10.59
CA THR A 245 3.45 -0.83 -11.42
C THR A 245 3.94 0.33 -10.56
N GLU A 246 4.33 1.41 -11.24
CA GLU A 246 5.10 2.58 -10.77
C GLU A 246 4.82 3.14 -9.36
N SER A 247 3.64 2.87 -8.82
CA SER A 247 3.13 3.44 -7.57
C SER A 247 2.26 2.46 -6.77
N ASP A 248 2.36 1.15 -7.04
CA ASP A 248 1.63 0.14 -6.29
C ASP A 248 2.29 -0.06 -4.93
N CYS A 249 1.62 0.49 -3.94
CA CYS A 249 2.05 0.52 -2.56
C CYS A 249 1.60 -0.75 -1.80
N ALA A 250 0.90 -1.67 -2.50
CA ALA A 250 0.32 -2.89 -1.97
C ALA A 250 0.58 -4.08 -2.89
N ASN A 251 0.80 -5.25 -2.30
CA ASN A 251 1.04 -6.50 -3.04
C ASN A 251 -0.31 -7.07 -3.57
N PRO A 252 -0.52 -7.16 -4.90
CA PRO A 252 -1.76 -7.67 -5.47
C PRO A 252 -2.10 -9.11 -5.05
N ALA A 253 -1.09 -9.92 -4.76
CA ALA A 253 -1.29 -11.29 -4.29
C ALA A 253 -1.89 -11.32 -2.87
N LEU A 254 -1.52 -10.38 -1.99
CA LEU A 254 -2.18 -10.22 -0.68
C LEU A 254 -3.63 -9.78 -0.82
N MET A 255 -3.94 -8.92 -1.80
CA MET A 255 -5.32 -8.51 -2.06
C MET A 255 -6.17 -9.69 -2.57
N ALA A 256 -5.62 -10.49 -3.49
CA ALA A 256 -6.27 -11.70 -3.98
C ALA A 256 -6.51 -12.69 -2.83
N HIS A 257 -5.50 -12.89 -1.97
CA HIS A 257 -5.59 -13.77 -0.83
C HIS A 257 -6.65 -13.33 0.18
N LEU A 258 -6.73 -12.02 0.52
CA LEU A 258 -7.83 -11.52 1.35
C LEU A 258 -9.20 -11.77 0.71
N ARG A 259 -9.32 -11.66 -0.62
CA ARG A 259 -10.58 -11.98 -1.30
C ARG A 259 -10.93 -13.46 -1.18
N GLY A 260 -9.95 -14.35 -1.34
CA GLY A 260 -10.10 -15.79 -1.12
C GLY A 260 -10.56 -16.09 0.31
N LEU A 261 -9.89 -15.52 1.32
CA LEU A 261 -10.24 -15.71 2.74
C LEU A 261 -11.63 -15.18 3.06
N THR A 262 -12.04 -14.03 2.51
CA THR A 262 -13.40 -13.51 2.70
C THR A 262 -14.45 -14.48 2.11
N CYS A 263 -14.21 -15.03 0.91
CA CYS A 263 -15.12 -16.02 0.34
C CYS A 263 -15.20 -17.28 1.22
N GLU A 264 -14.06 -17.79 1.66
CA GLU A 264 -13.94 -19.01 2.47
C GLU A 264 -14.61 -18.86 3.85
N HIS A 265 -14.20 -17.86 4.63
CA HIS A 265 -14.55 -17.75 6.04
C HIS A 265 -15.78 -16.89 6.32
N VAL A 266 -16.10 -15.92 5.44
CA VAL A 266 -17.21 -14.99 5.66
C VAL A 266 -18.43 -15.32 4.80
N TYR A 267 -18.22 -15.68 3.53
CA TYR A 267 -19.31 -15.97 2.60
C TYR A 267 -19.67 -17.47 2.52
N GLY A 268 -18.92 -18.35 3.18
CA GLY A 268 -19.15 -19.80 3.13
C GLY A 268 -19.07 -20.37 1.70
N ARG A 269 -18.23 -19.77 0.87
CA ARG A 269 -17.89 -20.21 -0.50
C ARG A 269 -16.48 -20.81 -0.48
N SER A 270 -16.00 -21.30 -1.62
CA SER A 270 -14.61 -21.79 -1.68
C SER A 270 -13.61 -20.63 -1.66
N TYR A 271 -12.38 -20.87 -1.20
CA TYR A 271 -11.27 -19.92 -1.39
C TYR A 271 -11.04 -19.61 -2.88
N ASP A 272 -11.14 -20.65 -3.71
CA ASP A 272 -10.96 -20.61 -5.16
C ASP A 272 -11.96 -19.67 -5.84
N ASP A 273 -13.21 -19.61 -5.36
CA ASP A 273 -14.23 -18.67 -5.83
C ASP A 273 -13.78 -17.21 -5.67
N GLY A 274 -13.19 -16.88 -4.52
CA GLY A 274 -12.68 -15.53 -4.26
C GLY A 274 -11.46 -15.19 -5.12
N MET A 275 -10.58 -16.17 -5.33
CA MET A 275 -9.45 -16.03 -6.24
C MET A 275 -9.92 -15.79 -7.68
N ASP A 276 -10.92 -16.52 -8.15
CA ASP A 276 -11.50 -16.35 -9.48
C ASP A 276 -12.05 -14.93 -9.69
N GLU A 277 -12.76 -14.40 -8.69
CA GLU A 277 -13.30 -13.03 -8.74
C GLU A 277 -12.18 -12.00 -8.88
N TYR A 278 -11.13 -12.11 -8.07
CA TYR A 278 -10.01 -11.17 -8.10
C TYR A 278 -9.18 -11.29 -9.39
N VAL A 279 -8.84 -12.51 -9.81
CA VAL A 279 -8.04 -12.77 -11.02
C VAL A 279 -8.79 -12.29 -12.25
N SER A 280 -10.09 -12.57 -12.35
CA SER A 280 -10.92 -12.09 -13.46
C SER A 280 -10.94 -10.57 -13.54
N PHE A 281 -11.05 -9.89 -12.39
CA PHE A 281 -10.94 -8.43 -12.32
C PHE A 281 -9.56 -7.94 -12.78
N ALA A 282 -8.48 -8.52 -12.25
CA ALA A 282 -7.11 -8.12 -12.57
C ALA A 282 -6.80 -8.28 -14.07
N LEU A 283 -7.21 -9.40 -14.68
CA LEU A 283 -7.02 -9.64 -16.13
C LEU A 283 -7.80 -8.63 -16.99
N ARG A 284 -9.01 -8.22 -16.57
CA ARG A 284 -9.75 -7.14 -17.27
C ARG A 284 -9.04 -5.80 -17.14
N LEU A 285 -8.51 -5.48 -15.96
CA LEU A 285 -7.75 -4.26 -15.73
C LEU A 285 -6.48 -4.22 -16.58
N MET A 286 -5.71 -5.31 -16.64
CA MET A 286 -4.51 -5.42 -17.48
C MET A 286 -4.82 -5.20 -18.97
N ARG A 287 -5.93 -5.78 -19.48
CA ARG A 287 -6.38 -5.56 -20.87
C ARG A 287 -6.76 -4.10 -21.13
N ARG A 288 -7.47 -3.45 -20.20
CA ARG A 288 -7.81 -2.03 -20.33
C ARG A 288 -6.58 -1.12 -20.32
N LYS A 289 -5.54 -1.52 -19.60
CA LYS A 289 -4.25 -0.82 -19.53
C LYS A 289 -3.27 -1.22 -20.64
N ASP A 290 -3.75 -1.93 -21.66
CA ASP A 290 -2.98 -2.36 -22.83
C ASP A 290 -1.66 -3.05 -22.46
N PHE A 291 -1.72 -3.95 -21.47
CA PHE A 291 -0.56 -4.77 -21.10
C PHE A 291 -0.25 -5.76 -22.23
N PRO A 292 1.04 -6.05 -22.50
CA PRO A 292 1.42 -7.06 -23.48
C PRO A 292 0.76 -8.41 -23.19
N GLN A 293 0.19 -9.06 -24.22
CA GLN A 293 -0.58 -10.31 -24.07
C GLN A 293 0.18 -11.39 -23.30
N ARG A 294 1.49 -11.54 -23.54
CA ARG A 294 2.35 -12.47 -22.78
C ARG A 294 2.34 -12.28 -21.26
N LEU A 295 2.17 -11.04 -20.77
CA LEU A 295 2.09 -10.76 -19.33
C LEU A 295 0.71 -11.13 -18.79
N ILE A 296 -0.34 -10.91 -19.58
CA ILE A 296 -1.70 -11.32 -19.26
C ILE A 296 -1.77 -12.86 -19.17
N ASP A 297 -1.15 -13.57 -20.11
CA ASP A 297 -1.11 -15.03 -20.12
C ASP A 297 -0.35 -15.59 -18.92
N ARG A 298 0.85 -15.03 -18.64
CA ARG A 298 1.63 -15.40 -17.44
C ARG A 298 0.87 -15.13 -16.13
N MET A 299 0.16 -14.00 -16.05
CA MET A 299 -0.70 -13.71 -14.89
C MET A 299 -1.82 -14.74 -14.77
N ALA A 300 -2.45 -15.15 -15.88
CA ALA A 300 -3.52 -16.14 -15.85
C ALA A 300 -3.00 -17.54 -15.43
N GLU A 301 -1.88 -17.98 -16.01
CA GLU A 301 -1.25 -19.27 -15.72
C GLU A 301 -0.90 -19.43 -14.24
N ARG A 302 -0.43 -18.35 -13.61
CA ARG A 302 -0.11 -18.31 -12.18
C ARG A 302 -1.26 -18.70 -11.25
N TYR A 303 -2.51 -18.45 -11.65
CA TYR A 303 -3.69 -18.77 -10.84
C TYR A 303 -4.53 -19.91 -11.47
N ALA A 304 -3.96 -20.62 -12.43
CA ALA A 304 -4.65 -21.65 -13.20
C ALA A 304 -4.87 -22.92 -12.35
N GLY A 305 -6.10 -23.10 -11.91
CA GLY A 305 -6.54 -24.28 -11.16
C GLY A 305 -6.12 -24.30 -9.69
N THR A 306 -6.68 -25.25 -8.95
CA THR A 306 -6.53 -25.37 -7.50
C THR A 306 -5.07 -25.56 -7.03
N PRO A 307 -4.21 -26.38 -7.68
CA PRO A 307 -2.82 -26.52 -7.24
C PRO A 307 -2.02 -25.22 -7.31
N ALA A 308 -2.20 -24.43 -8.37
CA ALA A 308 -1.52 -23.15 -8.52
C ALA A 308 -2.00 -22.14 -7.45
N ARG A 309 -3.31 -22.13 -7.16
CA ARG A 309 -3.89 -21.27 -6.11
C ARG A 309 -3.41 -21.64 -4.71
N ALA A 310 -3.26 -22.93 -4.42
CA ALA A 310 -2.68 -23.39 -3.16
C ALA A 310 -1.21 -22.93 -3.01
N ALA A 311 -0.40 -23.08 -4.07
CA ALA A 311 0.98 -22.59 -4.06
C ALA A 311 1.07 -21.07 -3.86
N VAL A 312 0.17 -20.29 -4.48
CA VAL A 312 0.07 -18.85 -4.26
C VAL A 312 -0.36 -18.53 -2.82
N ARG A 313 -1.35 -19.24 -2.27
CA ARG A 313 -1.76 -19.09 -0.86
C ARG A 313 -0.58 -19.25 0.07
N ASP A 314 0.16 -20.35 -0.05
CA ASP A 314 1.33 -20.62 0.80
C ASP A 314 2.41 -19.54 0.66
N ALA A 315 2.68 -19.08 -0.57
CA ALA A 315 3.66 -18.03 -0.83
C ALA A 315 3.24 -16.68 -0.22
N VAL A 316 1.96 -16.33 -0.32
CA VAL A 316 1.42 -15.08 0.21
C VAL A 316 1.36 -15.10 1.74
N GLU A 317 0.98 -16.23 2.35
CA GLU A 317 0.98 -16.39 3.80
C GLU A 317 2.40 -16.29 4.38
N ARG A 318 3.40 -16.93 3.76
CA ARG A 318 4.81 -16.75 4.13
C ARG A 318 5.24 -15.30 4.01
N PHE A 319 4.90 -14.65 2.89
CA PHE A 319 5.21 -13.24 2.69
C PHE A 319 4.55 -12.34 3.74
N ALA A 320 3.30 -12.61 4.13
CA ALA A 320 2.58 -11.86 5.16
C ALA A 320 3.30 -11.93 6.52
N VAL A 321 3.79 -13.12 6.89
CA VAL A 321 4.58 -13.32 8.11
C VAL A 321 5.93 -12.62 8.02
N GLU A 322 6.68 -12.81 6.94
CA GLU A 322 8.02 -12.24 6.79
C GLU A 322 8.02 -10.71 6.71
N ALA A 323 7.08 -10.14 5.96
CA ALA A 323 7.02 -8.70 5.70
C ALA A 323 6.30 -7.91 6.80
N TYR A 324 5.27 -8.50 7.42
CA TYR A 324 4.36 -7.79 8.35
C TYR A 324 4.15 -8.49 9.69
N GLY A 325 4.71 -9.69 9.88
CA GLY A 325 4.42 -10.55 11.03
C GLY A 325 2.99 -11.10 11.04
N LEU A 326 2.23 -10.96 9.96
CA LEU A 326 0.80 -11.32 9.92
C LEU A 326 0.66 -12.82 9.65
N THR A 327 0.10 -13.56 10.61
CA THR A 327 -0.20 -14.99 10.48
C THR A 327 -1.51 -15.19 9.72
N PRO A 328 -1.77 -16.39 9.18
CA PRO A 328 -3.07 -16.72 8.59
C PRO A 328 -4.24 -16.44 9.55
N GLN A 329 -4.07 -16.74 10.83
CA GLN A 329 -5.07 -16.48 11.87
C GLN A 329 -5.40 -14.98 12.01
N HIS A 330 -4.38 -14.10 12.01
CA HIS A 330 -4.62 -12.66 12.01
C HIS A 330 -5.43 -12.21 10.78
N LEU A 331 -5.14 -12.76 9.60
CA LEU A 331 -5.84 -12.42 8.35
C LEU A 331 -7.29 -12.94 8.34
N VAL A 332 -7.54 -14.14 8.89
CA VAL A 332 -8.90 -14.66 9.10
C VAL A 332 -9.68 -13.75 10.06
N CYS A 333 -9.10 -13.39 11.20
CA CYS A 333 -9.71 -12.43 12.12
C CYS A 333 -10.00 -11.08 11.43
N LEU A 334 -9.09 -10.61 10.57
CA LEU A 334 -9.23 -9.37 9.81
C LEU A 334 -10.45 -9.38 8.87
N VAL A 335 -10.67 -10.46 8.10
CA VAL A 335 -11.81 -10.55 7.15
C VAL A 335 -13.16 -10.62 7.86
N HIS A 336 -13.24 -11.23 9.04
CA HIS A 336 -14.44 -11.18 9.86
C HIS A 336 -14.71 -9.78 10.42
N ALA A 337 -13.65 -9.03 10.71
CA ALA A 337 -13.72 -7.75 11.42
C ALA A 337 -14.58 -7.79 12.69
N PRO A 338 -14.29 -8.71 13.64
CA PRO A 338 -15.21 -9.06 14.72
C PRO A 338 -15.41 -7.96 15.77
N PHE A 339 -14.48 -7.01 15.88
CA PHE A 339 -14.48 -6.03 16.97
C PHE A 339 -15.27 -4.76 16.65
N THR A 340 -15.48 -4.41 15.38
CA THR A 340 -16.13 -3.15 15.01
C THR A 340 -17.63 -3.14 15.30
N ALA A 341 -18.24 -1.95 15.34
CA ALA A 341 -19.67 -1.76 15.62
C ALA A 341 -20.10 -2.46 16.92
N ARG A 342 -19.37 -2.19 18.01
CA ARG A 342 -19.54 -2.85 19.33
C ARG A 342 -19.54 -4.38 19.25
N GLY A 343 -18.70 -4.92 18.37
CA GLY A 343 -18.55 -6.35 18.15
C GLY A 343 -19.81 -7.02 17.60
N GLN A 344 -20.51 -6.37 16.66
CA GLN A 344 -21.69 -6.94 16.01
C GLN A 344 -21.41 -8.32 15.39
N ARG A 345 -20.19 -8.52 14.88
CA ARG A 345 -19.74 -9.76 14.22
C ARG A 345 -19.01 -10.74 15.15
N LEU A 346 -18.73 -10.35 16.39
CA LEU A 346 -17.96 -11.15 17.34
C LEU A 346 -18.57 -12.52 17.58
N SER A 347 -19.88 -12.59 17.80
CA SER A 347 -20.59 -13.85 18.09
C SER A 347 -20.50 -14.85 16.93
N ALA A 348 -20.63 -14.37 15.69
CA ALA A 348 -20.51 -15.22 14.50
C ALA A 348 -19.07 -15.71 14.30
N PHE A 349 -18.10 -14.80 14.47
CA PHE A 349 -16.68 -15.12 14.40
C PHE A 349 -16.26 -16.18 15.42
N LEU A 350 -16.62 -16.00 16.70
CA LEU A 350 -16.28 -16.97 17.75
C LEU A 350 -16.88 -18.35 17.47
N ARG A 351 -18.14 -18.43 17.03
CA ARG A 351 -18.73 -19.74 16.71
C ARG A 351 -18.06 -20.44 15.53
N ALA A 352 -17.62 -19.68 14.54
CA ALA A 352 -17.01 -20.23 13.32
C ALA A 352 -15.54 -20.62 13.53
N GLU A 353 -14.76 -19.73 14.14
CA GLU A 353 -13.29 -19.83 14.15
C GLU A 353 -12.71 -20.18 15.53
N HIS A 354 -13.41 -19.85 16.63
CA HIS A 354 -12.93 -20.01 18.02
C HIS A 354 -14.03 -20.54 18.97
N PRO A 355 -14.62 -21.72 18.69
CA PRO A 355 -15.76 -22.24 19.45
C PRO A 355 -15.44 -22.43 20.95
N GLU A 356 -14.17 -22.65 21.30
CA GLU A 356 -13.66 -22.71 22.67
C GLU A 356 -13.83 -21.40 23.45
N LEU A 357 -13.84 -20.25 22.76
CA LEU A 357 -14.04 -18.93 23.34
C LEU A 357 -15.49 -18.45 23.29
N ALA A 358 -16.40 -19.18 22.62
CA ALA A 358 -17.79 -18.76 22.45
C ALA A 358 -18.53 -18.56 23.79
N ALA A 359 -18.24 -19.40 24.80
CA ALA A 359 -18.81 -19.26 26.14
C ALA A 359 -18.31 -18.02 26.88
N ALA A 360 -17.13 -17.50 26.52
CA ALA A 360 -16.52 -16.31 27.09
C ALA A 360 -16.96 -15.01 26.39
N GLU A 361 -17.86 -15.06 25.39
CA GLU A 361 -18.31 -13.88 24.65
C GLU A 361 -18.75 -12.70 25.55
N PRO A 362 -19.55 -12.89 26.62
CA PRO A 362 -19.92 -11.77 27.50
C PRO A 362 -18.72 -11.11 28.18
N ALA A 363 -17.74 -11.91 28.61
CA ALA A 363 -16.52 -11.42 29.24
C ALA A 363 -15.62 -10.69 28.22
N LEU A 364 -15.51 -11.21 26.99
CA LEU A 364 -14.78 -10.56 25.90
C LEU A 364 -15.40 -9.21 25.55
N ARG A 365 -16.74 -9.11 25.48
CA ARG A 365 -17.44 -7.84 25.26
C ARG A 365 -17.19 -6.85 26.39
N ALA A 366 -17.24 -7.29 27.64
CA ALA A 366 -16.92 -6.43 28.78
C ALA A 366 -15.46 -5.93 28.72
N LEU A 367 -14.51 -6.82 28.40
CA LEU A 367 -13.10 -6.49 28.24
C LEU A 367 -12.85 -5.46 27.13
N LEU A 368 -13.57 -5.59 25.99
CA LEU A 368 -13.48 -4.68 24.84
C LEU A 368 -14.21 -3.34 25.08
N ALA A 369 -15.27 -3.33 25.90
CA ALA A 369 -16.04 -2.13 26.24
C ALA A 369 -15.39 -1.28 27.34
N ALA A 370 -14.49 -1.87 28.14
CA ALA A 370 -13.78 -1.19 29.20
C ALA A 370 -12.93 0.00 28.68
N PRO A 371 -12.77 1.09 29.45
CA PRO A 371 -11.85 2.19 29.14
C PRO A 371 -10.43 1.71 28.83
N ALA A 372 -9.73 2.46 27.97
CA ALA A 372 -8.39 2.09 27.51
C ALA A 372 -7.36 1.97 28.64
N ASP A 373 -7.54 2.75 29.71
CA ASP A 373 -6.69 2.81 30.91
C ASP A 373 -7.11 1.85 32.02
N GLU A 374 -8.23 1.12 31.86
CA GLU A 374 -8.68 0.16 32.87
C GLU A 374 -7.73 -1.05 32.93
N PRO A 375 -7.13 -1.33 34.11
CA PRO A 375 -6.19 -2.43 34.27
C PRO A 375 -6.91 -3.77 34.13
N VAL A 376 -6.34 -4.64 33.30
CA VAL A 376 -6.84 -6.01 33.14
C VAL A 376 -6.29 -6.87 34.27
N THR A 377 -7.18 -7.56 34.99
CA THR A 377 -6.80 -8.40 36.13
C THR A 377 -7.45 -9.78 36.04
N GLY A 378 -6.85 -10.75 36.73
CA GLY A 378 -7.40 -12.11 36.86
C GLY A 378 -7.64 -12.78 35.50
N PRO A 379 -8.79 -13.46 35.31
CA PRO A 379 -9.13 -14.16 34.06
C PRO A 379 -9.17 -13.26 32.81
N GLY A 380 -9.29 -11.94 32.99
CA GLY A 380 -9.26 -11.00 31.87
C GLY A 380 -7.91 -10.98 31.14
N LEU A 381 -6.81 -11.32 31.82
CA LEU A 381 -5.46 -11.34 31.22
C LEU A 381 -5.34 -12.45 30.17
N GLU A 382 -5.88 -13.63 30.46
CA GLU A 382 -5.88 -14.77 29.53
C GLU A 382 -6.75 -14.45 28.30
N LEU A 383 -7.91 -13.84 28.50
CA LEU A 383 -8.77 -13.39 27.40
C LEU A 383 -8.13 -12.29 26.56
N ALA A 384 -7.42 -11.35 27.17
CA ALA A 384 -6.69 -10.32 26.44
C ALA A 384 -5.55 -10.91 25.61
N ALA A 385 -4.78 -11.84 26.17
CA ALA A 385 -3.72 -12.54 25.46
C ALA A 385 -4.26 -13.36 24.28
N ALA A 386 -5.37 -14.09 24.49
CA ALA A 386 -6.02 -14.85 23.42
C ALA A 386 -6.51 -13.92 22.29
N LEU A 387 -7.11 -12.78 22.61
CA LEU A 387 -7.52 -11.79 21.60
C LEU A 387 -6.32 -11.25 20.81
N GLU A 388 -5.21 -10.97 21.48
CA GLU A 388 -4.00 -10.46 20.82
C GLU A 388 -3.34 -11.51 19.94
N GLU A 389 -3.31 -12.78 20.36
CA GLU A 389 -2.83 -13.90 19.55
C GLU A 389 -3.72 -14.14 18.31
N ILE A 390 -5.04 -14.08 18.47
CA ILE A 390 -5.99 -14.32 17.37
C ILE A 390 -5.97 -13.19 16.34
N SER A 391 -5.97 -11.94 16.82
CA SER A 391 -6.16 -10.78 15.95
C SER A 391 -4.87 -10.08 15.55
N GLY A 392 -3.80 -10.28 16.31
CA GLY A 392 -2.56 -9.52 16.18
C GLY A 392 -2.67 -8.08 16.70
N LEU A 393 -3.84 -7.67 17.22
CA LEU A 393 -4.10 -6.37 17.81
C LEU A 393 -3.79 -6.40 19.30
N THR A 394 -3.11 -5.37 19.79
CA THR A 394 -3.05 -5.11 21.22
C THR A 394 -4.44 -4.83 21.78
N LEU A 395 -4.67 -5.11 23.06
CA LEU A 395 -5.98 -4.83 23.67
C LEU A 395 -6.45 -3.36 23.51
N PRO A 396 -5.60 -2.33 23.67
CA PRO A 396 -6.02 -0.94 23.41
C PRO A 396 -6.50 -0.71 21.97
N GLN A 397 -5.87 -1.36 20.99
CA GLN A 397 -6.30 -1.29 19.59
C GLN A 397 -7.66 -1.98 19.37
N ALA A 398 -7.87 -3.15 19.98
CA ALA A 398 -9.14 -3.87 19.90
C ALA A 398 -10.28 -3.08 20.59
N ARG A 399 -10.06 -2.54 21.79
CA ARG A 399 -10.99 -1.64 22.50
C ARG A 399 -11.35 -0.42 21.65
N ARG A 400 -10.37 0.16 20.97
CA ARG A 400 -10.59 1.30 20.07
C ARG A 400 -11.50 0.94 18.89
N LEU A 401 -11.29 -0.22 18.26
CA LEU A 401 -12.16 -0.71 17.19
C LEU A 401 -13.57 -0.99 17.72
N TYR A 402 -13.68 -1.49 18.95
CA TYR A 402 -14.95 -1.78 19.61
C TYR A 402 -15.79 -0.56 19.93
N ALA A 403 -15.14 0.50 20.43
CA ALA A 403 -15.77 1.78 20.71
C ALA A 403 -16.15 2.57 19.45
N ASP A 404 -15.63 2.18 18.28
CA ASP A 404 -15.87 2.85 17.01
C ASP A 404 -17.27 2.48 16.47
N ASP A 405 -18.25 3.29 16.86
CA ASP A 405 -19.68 3.02 16.69
C ASP A 405 -20.32 3.85 15.56
N ARG A 406 -19.54 4.66 14.84
CA ARG A 406 -20.09 5.58 13.84
C ARG A 406 -20.26 4.83 12.51
N PRO A 407 -21.49 4.70 11.97
CA PRO A 407 -21.67 4.43 10.55
C PRO A 407 -20.92 5.53 9.79
N GLY A 408 -19.78 5.20 9.16
CA GLY A 408 -18.91 6.19 8.53
C GLY A 408 -17.78 6.79 9.39
N SER A 409 -17.30 6.17 10.49
CA SER A 409 -15.93 6.48 10.96
C SER A 409 -14.85 5.99 9.99
N GLY A 410 -15.16 4.91 9.28
CA GLY A 410 -14.52 4.57 8.02
C GLY A 410 -14.69 5.64 6.94
N ALA A 411 -15.48 6.71 7.12
CA ALA A 411 -15.65 7.69 6.05
C ALA A 411 -14.32 8.32 5.67
N LEU A 412 -13.40 8.68 6.58
CA LEU A 412 -12.10 9.21 6.11
C LEU A 412 -11.25 8.09 5.47
N VAL A 413 -11.19 6.91 6.11
CA VAL A 413 -10.41 5.76 5.65
C VAL A 413 -10.86 5.25 4.28
N ASN A 414 -12.17 5.21 4.05
CA ASN A 414 -12.80 4.85 2.79
C ASN A 414 -12.71 6.03 1.81
N ARG A 415 -12.95 7.28 2.26
CA ARG A 415 -12.86 8.49 1.40
C ARG A 415 -11.51 8.73 0.79
N ILE A 416 -10.42 8.40 1.49
CA ILE A 416 -9.07 8.48 0.91
C ILE A 416 -9.07 7.75 -0.44
N LEU A 417 -9.80 6.65 -0.58
CA LEU A 417 -9.87 5.93 -1.85
C LEU A 417 -11.26 5.99 -2.51
N GLU A 418 -12.23 6.80 -2.05
CA GLU A 418 -13.60 6.76 -2.59
C GLU A 418 -13.64 7.16 -4.08
N ASP A 419 -12.90 8.20 -4.45
CA ASP A 419 -12.79 8.73 -5.81
C ASP A 419 -11.64 8.07 -6.62
N ASP A 420 -11.20 6.87 -6.24
CA ASP A 420 -10.12 6.19 -6.94
C ASP A 420 -10.52 5.80 -8.38
N PRO A 421 -9.79 6.24 -9.42
CA PRO A 421 -10.14 5.99 -10.81
C PRO A 421 -10.00 4.52 -11.25
N HIS A 422 -9.41 3.65 -10.41
CA HIS A 422 -9.17 2.25 -10.75
C HIS A 422 -10.07 1.27 -9.97
N LYS A 423 -11.36 1.60 -9.88
CA LYS A 423 -12.41 0.79 -9.25
C LYS A 423 -13.34 0.16 -10.28
N GLU A 424 -13.78 -1.08 -10.04
CA GLU A 424 -14.77 -1.74 -10.88
C GLU A 424 -15.84 -2.42 -10.01
N LEU A 425 -17.09 -2.38 -10.47
CA LEU A 425 -18.17 -3.17 -9.89
C LEU A 425 -18.04 -4.61 -10.38
N ILE A 426 -17.76 -5.52 -9.45
CA ILE A 426 -17.81 -6.96 -9.69
C ILE A 426 -19.16 -7.52 -9.27
N ARG A 427 -19.54 -8.64 -9.86
CA ARG A 427 -20.70 -9.44 -9.43
C ARG A 427 -20.20 -10.52 -8.49
N THR A 428 -20.79 -10.65 -7.32
CA THR A 428 -20.41 -11.64 -6.30
C THR A 428 -21.64 -12.17 -5.56
N ARG A 429 -21.48 -13.16 -4.68
CA ARG A 429 -22.50 -13.67 -3.76
C ARG A 429 -21.91 -13.74 -2.36
N HIS A 430 -22.64 -13.23 -1.37
CA HIS A 430 -22.26 -13.28 0.05
C HIS A 430 -22.71 -14.56 0.76
N SER A 431 -23.19 -15.54 0.00
CA SER A 431 -23.45 -16.92 0.44
C SER A 431 -23.42 -17.84 -0.78
N ALA A 432 -23.18 -19.15 -0.58
CA ALA A 432 -23.17 -20.13 -1.67
C ALA A 432 -24.44 -20.05 -2.55
N ASP A 433 -25.61 -19.99 -1.93
CA ASP A 433 -26.91 -19.93 -2.60
C ASP A 433 -27.53 -18.53 -2.65
N GLY A 434 -26.74 -17.49 -2.36
CA GLY A 434 -27.23 -16.11 -2.22
C GLY A 434 -27.55 -15.41 -3.55
N PRO A 435 -28.31 -14.29 -3.48
CA PRO A 435 -28.49 -13.43 -4.65
C PRO A 435 -27.14 -12.88 -5.11
N THR A 436 -27.02 -12.65 -6.41
CA THR A 436 -25.88 -11.92 -6.95
C THR A 436 -25.98 -10.46 -6.54
N VAL A 437 -24.97 -9.96 -5.84
CA VAL A 437 -24.81 -8.57 -5.45
C VAL A 437 -23.65 -7.94 -6.20
N HIS A 438 -23.62 -6.61 -6.21
CA HIS A 438 -22.51 -5.86 -6.76
C HIS A 438 -21.61 -5.37 -5.63
N GLU A 439 -20.31 -5.63 -5.76
CA GLU A 439 -19.30 -5.15 -4.84
C GLU A 439 -18.25 -4.38 -5.62
N LEU A 440 -17.69 -3.34 -5.00
CA LEU A 440 -16.64 -2.55 -5.61
C LEU A 440 -15.30 -3.22 -5.31
N LEU A 441 -14.63 -3.75 -6.33
CA LEU A 441 -13.26 -4.23 -6.20
C LEU A 441 -12.32 -3.18 -6.77
N SER A 442 -11.21 -2.95 -6.07
CA SER A 442 -10.24 -1.91 -6.42
C SER A 442 -8.88 -2.55 -6.65
N GLY A 443 -8.19 -2.17 -7.72
CA GLY A 443 -6.82 -2.60 -8.03
C GLY A 443 -6.14 -1.61 -8.97
N ARG A 444 -4.83 -1.68 -9.14
CA ARG A 444 -4.07 -0.77 -10.01
C ARG A 444 -3.20 -1.57 -10.96
#